data_AF-A0AAD8NQ56-F1
#
_entry.id   AF-A0AAD8NQ56-F1
#
_cell.length_a   1.000
_cell.length_b   1.000
_cell.length_c   1.000
_cell.angle_alpha   90.00
_cell.angle_beta   90.00
_cell.angle_gamma   90.00
#
_symmetry.space_group_name_H-M   'P 1'
#
loop_
_entity.id
_entity.type
_entity.pdbx_description
1 polymer ?
#
loop_
_entity_poly.entity_id
_entity_poly.type
_entity_poly.pdbx_seq_one_letter_code
_entity_poly.pdbx_strand_id
1 'polypeptide(L)'
;MLCIKLKKIVVVIICMIDQLETKMHNSSQLKKEFIKKWIYGLQICCSSKKQMNILDRKKKIKISADIALASAKNSTTSWSKAIISEAKKDEQNMSLVNNIIVSGAESKFTCAHQKFTCHTSKKILKRSYGVRRKMKKMEPRDHGSNLATCIAKRLVKKRTKVLKRLVPGGEFMDDLSVIKEALDYILSLRVQVDVMKKLVNATTILN
;
A
#
# COMPACT_ATOMS: atom_id res chain seq x y z
N MET A 1 -10.04 18.17 -29.69
CA MET A 1 -10.26 17.09 -28.69
C MET A 1 -9.08 16.82 -27.76
N LEU A 2 -7.82 17.10 -28.15
CA LEU A 2 -6.62 16.91 -27.32
C LEU A 2 -6.59 17.80 -26.04
N CYS A 3 -7.07 19.05 -26.14
CA CYS A 3 -7.10 19.99 -25.01
C CYS A 3 -7.97 19.52 -23.83
N ILE A 4 -9.03 18.74 -24.08
CA ILE A 4 -9.92 18.26 -23.01
C ILE A 4 -9.26 17.10 -22.24
N LYS A 5 -8.48 16.25 -22.94
CA LYS A 5 -7.73 15.15 -22.29
C LYS A 5 -6.57 15.67 -21.45
N LEU A 6 -5.84 16.69 -21.91
CA LEU A 6 -4.80 17.34 -21.11
C LEU A 6 -5.39 18.02 -19.87
N LYS A 7 -6.48 18.78 -20.01
CA LYS A 7 -7.16 19.41 -18.87
C LYS A 7 -7.61 18.37 -17.82
N LYS A 8 -8.12 17.21 -18.25
CA LYS A 8 -8.49 16.11 -17.33
C LYS A 8 -7.27 15.52 -16.60
N ILE A 9 -6.14 15.34 -17.29
CA ILE A 9 -4.91 14.83 -16.67
C ILE A 9 -4.35 15.83 -15.66
N VAL A 10 -4.34 17.12 -16.01
CA VAL A 10 -3.88 18.19 -15.11
C VAL A 10 -4.77 18.28 -13.87
N VAL A 11 -6.10 18.19 -14.01
CA VAL A 11 -7.02 18.18 -12.86
C VAL A 11 -6.81 16.95 -11.97
N VAL A 12 -6.52 15.78 -12.54
CA VAL A 12 -6.21 14.58 -11.77
C VAL A 12 -4.88 14.74 -11.02
N ILE A 13 -3.86 15.33 -11.65
CA ILE A 13 -2.57 15.61 -11.01
C ILE A 13 -2.72 16.63 -9.88
N ILE A 14 -3.45 17.73 -10.10
CA ILE A 14 -3.72 18.76 -9.07
C ILE A 14 -4.48 18.15 -7.90
N CYS A 15 -5.54 17.39 -8.16
CA CYS A 15 -6.29 16.70 -7.10
C CYS A 15 -5.43 15.66 -6.35
N MET A 16 -4.47 15.03 -7.02
CA MET A 16 -3.49 14.14 -6.37
C MET A 16 -2.49 14.91 -5.51
N ILE A 17 -2.09 16.12 -5.91
CA ILE A 17 -1.22 17.01 -5.12
C ILE A 17 -1.96 17.52 -3.88
N ASP A 18 -3.22 17.94 -4.01
CA ASP A 18 -4.06 18.37 -2.88
C ASP A 18 -4.34 17.20 -1.90
N GLN A 19 -4.51 15.98 -2.42
CA GLN A 19 -4.60 14.76 -1.59
C GLN A 19 -3.28 14.42 -0.88
N LEU A 20 -2.14 14.73 -1.49
CA LEU A 20 -0.82 14.60 -0.86
C LEU A 20 -0.66 15.62 0.27
N GLU A 21 -1.09 16.86 0.06
CA GLU A 21 -0.98 17.95 1.03
C GLU A 21 -1.90 17.74 2.25
N THR A 22 -3.14 17.32 2.03
CA THR A 22 -4.05 16.93 3.13
C THR A 22 -3.56 15.68 3.90
N LYS A 23 -2.90 14.73 3.23
CA LYS A 23 -2.23 13.60 3.91
C LYS A 23 -1.02 14.02 4.74
N MET A 24 -0.35 15.13 4.42
CA MET A 24 0.76 15.64 5.23
C MET A 24 0.30 16.07 6.62
N HIS A 25 -0.95 16.52 6.81
CA HIS A 25 -1.50 16.81 8.15
C HIS A 25 -1.74 15.55 9.00
N ASN A 26 -1.98 14.39 8.39
CA ASN A 26 -2.04 13.10 9.10
C ASN A 26 -0.66 12.50 9.46
N SER A 27 0.43 13.14 9.02
CA SER A 27 1.80 12.65 9.28
C SER A 27 2.20 12.74 10.75
N SER A 28 1.67 13.71 11.51
CA SER A 28 1.95 13.89 12.94
C SER A 28 1.44 12.72 13.78
N GLN A 29 0.21 12.28 13.53
CA GLN A 29 -0.40 11.13 14.19
C GLN A 29 0.30 9.83 13.76
N LEU A 30 0.57 9.65 12.46
CA LEU A 30 1.32 8.49 11.97
C LEU A 30 2.70 8.40 12.63
N LYS A 31 3.39 9.54 12.77
CA LYS A 31 4.69 9.62 13.41
C LYS A 31 4.64 9.24 14.88
N LYS A 32 3.64 9.73 15.62
CA LYS A 32 3.42 9.40 17.03
C LYS A 32 3.16 7.91 17.22
N GLU A 33 2.25 7.34 16.43
CA GLU A 33 1.92 5.91 16.46
C GLU A 33 3.13 5.04 16.07
N PHE A 34 3.86 5.45 15.04
CA PHE A 34 5.08 4.77 14.61
C PHE A 34 6.12 4.75 15.73
N ILE A 35 6.43 5.89 16.35
CA ILE A 35 7.41 5.97 17.46
C ILE A 35 6.99 5.07 18.62
N LYS A 36 5.72 5.16 19.05
CA LYS A 36 5.18 4.34 20.15
C LYS A 36 5.38 2.84 19.87
N LYS A 37 4.96 2.38 18.69
CA LYS A 37 5.06 0.98 18.28
C LYS A 37 6.50 0.53 18.07
N TRP A 38 7.36 1.41 17.55
CA TRP A 38 8.75 1.08 17.26
C TRP A 38 9.59 0.99 18.53
N ILE A 39 9.43 1.89 19.51
CA ILE A 39 10.07 1.80 20.83
C ILE A 39 9.71 0.47 21.50
N TYR A 40 8.43 0.10 21.47
CA TYR A 40 7.98 -1.17 22.03
C TYR A 40 8.59 -2.38 21.30
N GLY A 41 8.64 -2.34 19.96
CA GLY A 41 9.31 -3.36 19.17
C GLY A 41 10.81 -3.46 19.46
N LEU A 42 11.50 -2.34 19.69
CA LEU A 42 12.91 -2.31 20.08
C LEU A 42 13.12 -2.91 21.47
N GLN A 43 12.27 -2.59 22.45
CA GLN A 43 12.31 -3.18 23.78
C GLN A 43 12.22 -4.72 23.72
N ILE A 44 11.28 -5.26 22.94
CA ILE A 44 11.16 -6.72 22.74
C ILE A 44 12.44 -7.30 22.13
N CYS A 45 13.03 -6.62 21.16
CA CYS A 45 14.28 -7.06 20.53
C CYS A 45 15.47 -7.04 21.51
N CYS A 46 15.51 -6.04 22.40
CA CYS A 46 16.59 -5.86 23.39
C CYS A 46 16.43 -6.75 24.63
N SER A 47 15.21 -7.08 25.04
CA SER A 47 14.93 -7.92 26.22
C SER A 47 15.16 -9.42 25.97
N SER A 48 15.47 -9.82 24.74
CA SER A 48 15.79 -11.21 24.42
C SER A 48 17.16 -11.59 25.00
N LYS A 49 17.19 -12.54 25.93
CA LYS A 49 18.42 -13.09 26.54
C LYS A 49 19.31 -13.87 25.55
N LYS A 50 18.91 -13.97 24.28
CA LYS A 50 19.65 -14.66 23.23
C LYS A 50 20.86 -13.82 22.83
N GLN A 51 22.06 -14.39 22.86
CA GLN A 51 23.23 -13.75 22.26
C GLN A 51 23.02 -13.67 20.75
N MET A 52 22.99 -12.44 20.23
CA MET A 52 22.73 -12.18 18.81
C MET A 52 23.97 -11.59 18.16
N ASN A 53 24.29 -12.07 16.96
CA ASN A 53 25.33 -11.44 16.15
C ASN A 53 24.84 -10.06 15.65
N ILE A 54 25.77 -9.24 15.15
CA ILE A 54 25.47 -7.88 14.68
C ILE A 54 24.47 -7.90 13.50
N LEU A 55 24.59 -8.89 12.61
CA LEU A 55 23.71 -9.05 11.44
C LEU A 55 22.25 -9.28 11.87
N ASP A 56 22.02 -10.13 12.87
CA ASP A 56 20.72 -10.48 13.39
C ASP A 56 20.09 -9.30 14.12
N ARG A 57 20.90 -8.53 14.88
CA ARG A 57 20.46 -7.28 15.52
C ARG A 57 19.99 -6.29 14.47
N LYS A 58 20.76 -6.07 13.40
CA LYS A 58 20.38 -5.22 12.28
C LYS A 58 19.09 -5.69 11.61
N LYS A 59 18.96 -7.00 11.36
CA LYS A 59 17.76 -7.60 10.76
C LYS A 59 16.53 -7.40 11.66
N LYS A 60 16.64 -7.64 12.96
CA LYS A 60 15.54 -7.43 13.92
C LYS A 60 15.13 -5.97 14.05
N ILE A 61 16.09 -5.04 14.10
CA ILE A 61 15.80 -3.60 14.13
C ILE A 61 15.01 -3.19 12.88
N LYS A 62 15.43 -3.67 11.70
CA LYS A 62 14.73 -3.43 10.44
C LYS A 62 13.30 -3.98 10.48
N ILE A 63 13.14 -5.25 10.84
CA ILE A 63 11.84 -5.92 10.90
C ILE A 63 10.91 -5.23 11.92
N SER A 64 11.44 -4.86 13.09
CA SER A 64 10.71 -4.10 14.11
C SER A 64 10.20 -2.77 13.57
N ALA A 65 11.04 -2.03 12.82
CA ALA A 65 10.63 -0.80 12.16
C ALA A 65 9.53 -1.03 11.11
N ASP A 66 9.70 -2.05 10.25
CA ASP A 66 8.74 -2.37 9.19
C ASP A 66 7.37 -2.77 9.78
N ILE A 67 7.35 -3.60 10.84
CA ILE A 67 6.13 -4.00 11.55
C ILE A 67 5.49 -2.80 12.26
N ALA A 68 6.28 -1.98 12.96
CA ALA A 68 5.77 -0.80 13.64
C ALA A 68 5.13 0.18 12.65
N LEU A 69 5.74 0.39 11.48
CA LEU A 69 5.21 1.26 10.43
C LEU A 69 3.91 0.71 9.83
N ALA A 70 3.87 -0.59 9.53
CA ALA A 70 2.66 -1.25 9.03
C ALA A 70 1.52 -1.22 10.07
N SER A 71 1.84 -1.46 11.35
CA SER A 71 0.88 -1.41 12.45
C SER A 71 0.40 0.01 12.73
N ALA A 72 1.24 1.05 12.59
CA ALA A 72 0.85 2.45 12.74
C ALA A 72 -0.20 2.90 11.70
N LYS A 73 -0.29 2.19 10.57
CA LYS A 73 -1.33 2.37 9.54
C LYS A 73 -2.60 1.55 9.82
N ASN A 74 -2.70 0.93 10.99
CA ASN A 74 -3.83 0.09 11.43
C ASN A 74 -4.16 -1.03 10.44
N SER A 75 -3.16 -1.53 9.70
CA SER A 75 -3.35 -2.54 8.65
C SER A 75 -4.43 -2.20 7.60
N THR A 76 -4.72 -0.90 7.39
CA THR A 76 -5.80 -0.45 6.48
C THR A 76 -5.43 -0.59 5.02
N THR A 77 -4.13 -0.51 4.71
CA THR A 77 -3.60 -0.56 3.34
C THR A 77 -3.13 -1.95 2.96
N SER A 78 -3.19 -2.26 1.68
CA SER A 78 -2.73 -3.55 1.15
C SER A 78 -1.24 -3.77 1.39
N TRP A 79 -0.42 -2.71 1.27
CA TRP A 79 1.02 -2.80 1.54
C TRP A 79 1.33 -3.12 3.01
N SER A 80 0.58 -2.54 3.95
CA SER A 80 0.80 -2.79 5.39
C SER A 80 0.42 -4.22 5.78
N LYS A 81 -0.68 -4.75 5.22
CA LYS A 81 -1.06 -6.17 5.37
C LYS A 81 -0.02 -7.10 4.78
N ALA A 82 0.55 -6.78 3.63
CA ALA A 82 1.58 -7.57 2.99
C ALA A 82 2.85 -7.68 3.88
N ILE A 83 3.31 -6.56 4.46
CA ILE A 83 4.44 -6.55 5.40
C ILE A 83 4.15 -7.43 6.62
N ILE A 84 2.98 -7.27 7.24
CA ILE A 84 2.60 -8.06 8.43
C ILE A 84 2.49 -9.55 8.08
N SER A 85 1.91 -9.88 6.92
CA SER A 85 1.80 -11.27 6.45
C SER A 85 3.17 -11.88 6.16
N GLU A 86 4.10 -11.11 5.61
CA GLU A 86 5.47 -11.56 5.36
C GLU A 86 6.21 -11.82 6.67
N ALA A 87 6.09 -10.91 7.63
CA ALA A 87 6.70 -11.05 8.95
C ALA A 87 6.19 -12.29 9.70
N LYS A 88 4.92 -12.66 9.55
CA LYS A 88 4.32 -13.83 10.21
C LYS A 88 4.86 -15.18 9.72
N LYS A 89 5.58 -15.24 8.59
CA LYS A 89 6.16 -16.50 8.08
C LYS A 89 7.31 -17.02 8.94
N ASP A 90 7.93 -16.16 9.74
CA ASP A 90 9.02 -16.50 10.65
C ASP A 90 8.50 -16.46 12.09
N GLU A 91 8.66 -17.57 12.81
CA GLU A 91 8.14 -17.77 14.16
C GLU A 91 8.65 -16.72 15.16
N GLN A 92 9.92 -16.30 15.03
CA GLN A 92 10.47 -15.26 15.91
C GLN A 92 9.83 -13.90 15.65
N ASN A 93 9.53 -13.61 14.38
CA ASN A 93 8.88 -12.37 13.99
C ASN A 93 7.38 -12.40 14.32
N MET A 94 6.74 -13.57 14.31
CA MET A 94 5.34 -13.74 14.72
C MET A 94 5.12 -13.27 16.16
N SER A 95 6.03 -13.62 17.08
CA SER A 95 5.98 -13.14 18.46
C SER A 95 6.05 -11.60 18.53
N LEU A 96 6.93 -10.98 17.74
CA LEU A 96 7.10 -9.53 17.65
C LEU A 96 5.84 -8.85 17.09
N VAL A 97 5.28 -9.39 16.00
CA VAL A 97 4.05 -8.92 15.36
C VAL A 97 2.89 -8.92 16.35
N ASN A 98 2.67 -10.04 17.05
CA ASN A 98 1.56 -10.16 17.99
C ASN A 98 1.69 -9.14 19.12
N ASN A 99 2.90 -8.98 19.68
CA ASN A 99 3.12 -8.02 20.75
C ASN A 99 2.91 -6.56 20.28
N ILE A 100 3.47 -6.15 19.14
CA ILE A 100 3.34 -4.78 18.62
C ILE A 100 1.90 -4.44 18.21
N ILE A 101 1.13 -5.42 17.70
CA ILE A 101 -0.27 -5.23 17.33
C ILE A 101 -1.15 -5.15 18.59
N VAL A 102 -0.96 -6.06 19.55
CA VAL A 102 -1.78 -6.17 20.77
C VAL A 102 -1.60 -4.97 21.71
N SER A 103 -0.41 -4.37 21.77
CA SER A 103 -0.15 -3.18 22.60
C SER A 103 -0.79 -1.87 22.07
N GLY A 104 -1.45 -1.93 20.90
CA GLY A 104 -2.01 -0.75 20.21
C GLY A 104 -3.51 -0.51 20.40
N ALA A 105 -4.33 -1.55 20.36
CA ALA A 105 -5.77 -1.54 20.60
C ALA A 105 -6.33 -2.95 20.38
N GLU A 106 -7.21 -3.40 21.27
CA GLU A 106 -8.23 -4.41 20.99
C GLU A 106 -8.89 -4.10 19.63
N SER A 107 -8.57 -4.89 18.61
CA SER A 107 -9.36 -4.91 17.38
C SER A 107 -9.33 -6.31 16.78
N LYS A 108 -10.24 -7.14 17.29
CA LYS A 108 -10.69 -8.35 16.60
C LYS A 108 -11.40 -7.93 15.31
N PHE A 109 -10.67 -7.81 14.21
CA PHE A 109 -11.29 -7.80 12.89
C PHE A 109 -11.20 -9.20 12.29
N THR A 110 -12.29 -9.94 12.43
CA THR A 110 -12.58 -11.06 11.55
C THR A 110 -12.73 -10.50 10.13
N CYS A 111 -12.12 -11.17 9.15
CA CYS A 111 -12.26 -10.82 7.75
C CYS A 111 -13.67 -11.20 7.29
N ALA A 112 -14.64 -10.30 7.46
CA ALA A 112 -15.90 -10.39 6.73
C ALA A 112 -15.61 -9.99 5.28
N HIS A 113 -15.78 -10.93 4.35
CA HIS A 113 -15.84 -10.66 2.92
C HIS A 113 -16.94 -9.62 2.67
N GLN A 114 -16.57 -8.35 2.58
CA GLN A 114 -17.48 -7.30 2.13
C GLN A 114 -17.66 -7.46 0.62
N LYS A 115 -18.63 -8.28 0.23
CA LYS A 115 -19.16 -8.30 -1.14
C LYS A 115 -19.76 -6.92 -1.39
N PHE A 116 -19.11 -6.12 -2.24
CA PHE A 116 -19.77 -4.98 -2.87
C PHE A 116 -20.80 -5.52 -3.86
N THR A 117 -22.04 -5.65 -3.43
CA THR A 117 -23.17 -5.84 -4.35
C THR A 117 -23.60 -4.47 -4.85
N CYS A 118 -23.30 -4.17 -6.11
CA CYS A 118 -23.91 -3.03 -6.79
C CYS A 118 -25.36 -3.38 -7.13
N HIS A 119 -26.31 -2.75 -6.44
CA HIS A 119 -27.73 -2.84 -6.77
C HIS A 119 -28.01 -2.00 -8.02
N THR A 120 -28.08 -2.64 -9.19
CA THR A 120 -28.77 -2.04 -10.34
C THR A 120 -30.20 -2.58 -10.36
N SER A 121 -31.16 -1.72 -10.03
CA SER A 121 -32.59 -1.99 -10.13
C SER A 121 -32.96 -2.42 -11.55
N LYS A 122 -33.38 -3.68 -11.73
CA LYS A 122 -33.96 -4.17 -12.99
C LYS A 122 -35.36 -4.70 -12.71
N LYS A 123 -36.35 -3.83 -12.88
CA LYS A 123 -37.73 -4.23 -13.13
C LYS A 123 -38.04 -3.83 -14.57
N ILE A 124 -38.72 -4.75 -15.30
CA ILE A 124 -39.42 -4.55 -16.58
C ILE A 124 -38.45 -4.65 -17.79
N LEU A 125 -38.50 -5.60 -18.74
CA LEU A 125 -39.52 -6.54 -19.20
C LEU A 125 -38.91 -7.82 -19.83
N LYS A 126 -39.74 -8.86 -19.82
CA LYS A 126 -39.66 -10.19 -20.44
C LYS A 126 -39.34 -10.18 -21.95
N ARG A 127 -38.90 -11.37 -22.41
CA ARG A 127 -39.35 -12.07 -23.64
C ARG A 127 -38.40 -12.05 -24.85
N SER A 128 -37.55 -13.08 -24.96
CA SER A 128 -37.53 -14.05 -26.07
C SER A 128 -36.29 -14.95 -25.99
N TYR A 129 -36.46 -16.14 -25.41
CA TYR A 129 -35.61 -17.28 -25.75
C TYR A 129 -36.02 -17.71 -27.15
N GLY A 130 -35.28 -17.26 -28.16
CA GLY A 130 -35.65 -17.50 -29.53
C GLY A 130 -34.56 -17.13 -30.52
N VAL A 131 -33.85 -18.17 -30.96
CA VAL A 131 -33.31 -18.29 -32.32
C VAL A 131 -32.07 -17.46 -32.65
N ARG A 132 -30.95 -18.21 -32.68
CA ARG A 132 -29.78 -18.05 -33.56
C ARG A 132 -29.98 -17.04 -34.71
N ARG A 133 -29.16 -15.98 -34.70
CA ARG A 133 -28.48 -15.54 -35.91
C ARG A 133 -27.01 -15.28 -35.60
N LYS A 134 -26.15 -16.01 -36.32
CA LYS A 134 -24.75 -15.69 -36.51
C LYS A 134 -24.65 -14.22 -36.94
N MET A 135 -24.25 -13.35 -36.03
CA MET A 135 -23.55 -12.14 -36.41
C MET A 135 -22.11 -12.39 -36.01
N LYS A 136 -21.24 -12.52 -37.03
CA LYS A 136 -19.81 -12.26 -36.89
C LYS A 136 -19.71 -10.97 -36.08
N LYS A 137 -19.31 -11.05 -34.82
CA LYS A 137 -18.95 -9.87 -34.05
C LYS A 137 -17.67 -9.36 -34.71
N MET A 138 -17.84 -8.45 -35.66
CA MET A 138 -16.76 -7.54 -35.99
C MET A 138 -16.41 -6.88 -34.67
N GLU A 139 -15.27 -7.27 -34.09
CA GLU A 139 -14.60 -6.36 -33.18
C GLU A 139 -14.56 -4.99 -33.86
N PRO A 140 -14.83 -3.89 -33.14
CA PRO A 140 -14.40 -2.60 -33.63
C PRO A 140 -12.90 -2.72 -33.82
N ARG A 141 -12.46 -2.86 -35.08
CA ARG A 141 -11.07 -2.68 -35.45
C ARG A 141 -10.73 -1.29 -34.96
N ASP A 142 -9.91 -1.20 -33.92
CA ASP A 142 -9.39 0.03 -33.32
C ASP A 142 -8.42 0.67 -34.34
N HIS A 143 -8.98 1.09 -35.49
CA HIS A 143 -8.28 1.68 -36.63
C HIS A 143 -8.03 3.16 -36.32
N GLY A 144 -7.19 3.37 -35.31
CA GLY A 144 -6.93 4.69 -34.76
C GLY A 144 -6.05 4.71 -33.51
N SER A 145 -5.50 3.57 -33.05
CA SER A 145 -4.44 3.64 -32.04
C SER A 145 -3.18 4.18 -32.72
N ASN A 146 -3.01 5.51 -32.70
CA ASN A 146 -1.79 6.18 -33.11
C ASN A 146 -0.59 5.43 -32.49
N LEU A 147 0.48 5.19 -33.28
CA LEU A 147 1.71 4.55 -32.83
C LEU A 147 2.18 5.08 -31.46
N ALA A 148 2.01 6.38 -31.23
CA ALA A 148 2.26 7.03 -29.94
C ALA A 148 1.47 6.42 -28.77
N THR A 149 0.17 6.12 -28.96
CA THR A 149 -0.68 5.46 -27.95
C THR A 149 -0.21 4.05 -27.63
N CYS A 150 0.22 3.29 -28.65
CA CYS A 150 0.76 1.95 -28.45
C CYS A 150 2.08 1.96 -27.67
N ILE A 151 2.98 2.89 -28.03
CA ILE A 151 4.23 3.12 -27.32
C ILE A 151 3.95 3.52 -25.87
N ALA A 152 3.05 4.49 -25.64
CA ALA A 152 2.67 4.94 -24.30
C ALA A 152 2.10 3.78 -23.45
N LYS A 153 1.17 2.98 -23.98
CA LYS A 153 0.63 1.79 -23.30
C LYS A 153 1.74 0.80 -22.92
N ARG A 154 2.70 0.55 -23.82
CA ARG A 154 3.83 -0.36 -23.55
C ARG A 154 4.74 0.19 -22.46
N LEU A 155 5.04 1.48 -22.47
CA LEU A 155 5.86 2.13 -21.45
C LEU A 155 5.18 2.11 -20.08
N VAL A 156 3.88 2.47 -20.01
CA VAL A 156 3.09 2.42 -18.78
C VAL A 156 3.07 1.00 -18.23
N LYS A 157 2.77 -0.02 -19.04
CA LYS A 157 2.81 -1.43 -18.59
C LYS A 157 4.16 -1.83 -18.02
N LYS A 158 5.28 -1.41 -18.63
CA LYS A 158 6.63 -1.69 -18.10
C LYS A 158 6.86 -1.00 -16.75
N ARG A 159 6.51 0.29 -16.63
CA ARG A 159 6.69 1.06 -15.39
C ARG A 159 5.78 0.56 -14.27
N THR A 160 4.53 0.21 -14.57
CA THR A 160 3.61 -0.37 -13.60
C THR A 160 4.11 -1.72 -13.08
N LYS A 161 4.69 -2.57 -13.94
CA LYS A 161 5.32 -3.84 -13.49
C LYS A 161 6.47 -3.59 -12.51
N VAL A 162 7.32 -2.59 -12.76
CA VAL A 162 8.39 -2.22 -11.83
C VAL A 162 7.79 -1.72 -10.52
N LEU A 163 6.77 -0.85 -10.58
CA LEU A 163 6.12 -0.32 -9.38
C LEU A 163 5.49 -1.42 -8.52
N LYS A 164 4.83 -2.40 -9.13
CA LYS A 164 4.24 -3.55 -8.43
C LYS A 164 5.27 -4.38 -7.64
N ARG A 165 6.52 -4.43 -8.09
CA ARG A 165 7.62 -5.12 -7.38
C ARG A 165 8.21 -4.29 -6.24
N LEU A 166 8.08 -2.96 -6.30
CA LEU A 166 8.62 -2.04 -5.29
C LEU A 166 7.67 -1.83 -4.12
N VAL A 167 6.36 -1.87 -4.37
CA VAL A 167 5.34 -1.74 -3.33
C VAL A 167 5.10 -3.10 -2.70
N PRO A 168 5.18 -3.25 -1.36
CA PRO A 168 4.85 -4.49 -0.68
C PRO A 168 3.46 -5.00 -1.08
N GLY A 169 3.38 -6.26 -1.54
CA GLY A 169 2.12 -6.86 -2.02
C GLY A 169 1.61 -6.31 -3.36
N GLY A 170 2.37 -5.44 -4.03
CA GLY A 170 1.95 -4.77 -5.26
C GLY A 170 1.71 -5.72 -6.44
N GLU A 171 2.34 -6.89 -6.45
CA GLU A 171 2.14 -7.92 -7.48
C GLU A 171 0.67 -8.40 -7.57
N PHE A 172 -0.07 -8.33 -6.47
CA PHE A 172 -1.47 -8.76 -6.38
C PHE A 172 -2.48 -7.60 -6.54
N MET A 173 -2.00 -6.37 -6.82
CA MET A 173 -2.85 -5.18 -6.94
C MET A 173 -3.19 -4.86 -8.40
N ASP A 174 -4.33 -4.20 -8.64
CA ASP A 174 -4.62 -3.59 -9.93
C ASP A 174 -3.77 -2.33 -10.17
N ASP A 175 -3.76 -1.85 -11.42
CA ASP A 175 -2.88 -0.77 -11.86
C ASP A 175 -3.20 0.59 -11.22
N LEU A 176 -4.43 0.83 -10.76
CA LEU A 176 -4.80 2.06 -10.04
C LEU A 176 -4.51 1.93 -8.55
N SER A 177 -4.84 0.78 -7.95
CA SER A 177 -4.58 0.52 -6.53
C SER A 177 -3.09 0.56 -6.20
N VAL A 178 -2.21 0.03 -7.06
CA VAL A 178 -0.76 0.08 -6.82
C VAL A 178 -0.24 1.52 -6.78
N ILE A 179 -0.81 2.45 -7.55
CA ILE A 179 -0.41 3.86 -7.53
C ILE A 179 -0.83 4.51 -6.20
N LYS A 180 -2.08 4.27 -5.76
CA LYS A 180 -2.60 4.78 -4.49
C LYS A 180 -1.79 4.26 -3.30
N GLU A 181 -1.49 2.96 -3.30
CA GLU A 181 -0.70 2.29 -2.28
C GLU A 181 0.76 2.76 -2.30
N ALA A 182 1.35 2.99 -3.47
CA ALA A 182 2.70 3.56 -3.59
C ALA A 182 2.81 4.95 -2.96
N LEU A 183 1.84 5.83 -3.23
CA LEU A 183 1.79 7.18 -2.64
C LEU A 183 1.73 7.10 -1.11
N ASP A 184 0.87 6.24 -0.59
CA ASP A 184 0.74 6.01 0.84
C ASP A 184 2.04 5.47 1.46
N TYR A 185 2.65 4.48 0.80
CA TYR A 185 3.90 3.88 1.24
C TYR A 185 5.08 4.87 1.23
N ILE A 186 5.21 5.72 0.20
CA ILE A 186 6.23 6.77 0.14
C ILE A 186 6.11 7.72 1.33
N LEU A 187 4.88 8.15 1.67
CA LEU A 187 4.66 9.01 2.83
C LEU A 187 5.03 8.31 4.14
N SER A 188 4.68 7.04 4.29
CA SER A 188 5.08 6.22 5.44
C SER A 188 6.59 6.07 5.54
N LEU A 189 7.30 5.83 4.43
CA LEU A 189 8.76 5.75 4.40
C LEU A 189 9.42 7.07 4.81
N ARG A 190 8.89 8.22 4.36
CA ARG A 190 9.38 9.54 4.81
C ARG A 190 9.29 9.68 6.32
N VAL A 191 8.14 9.33 6.91
CA VAL A 191 7.95 9.36 8.37
C VAL A 191 8.97 8.44 9.08
N GLN A 192 9.15 7.21 8.59
CA GLN A 192 10.13 6.27 9.15
C GLN A 192 11.54 6.87 9.13
N VAL A 193 11.99 7.35 7.97
CA VAL A 193 13.34 7.93 7.80
C VAL A 193 13.52 9.17 8.67
N ASP A 194 12.53 10.06 8.75
CA ASP A 194 12.59 11.28 9.56
C ASP A 194 12.71 10.98 11.06
N VAL A 195 12.01 9.96 11.55
CA VAL A 195 12.11 9.52 12.95
C VAL A 195 13.48 8.92 13.23
N MET A 196 13.96 8.03 12.35
CA MET A 196 15.27 7.40 12.50
C MET A 196 16.41 8.42 12.51
N LYS A 197 16.37 9.40 11.61
CA LYS A 197 17.36 10.50 11.58
C LYS A 197 17.35 11.33 12.85
N LYS A 198 16.15 11.70 13.36
CA LYS A 198 16.03 12.47 14.60
C LYS A 198 16.59 11.71 15.80
N LEU A 199 16.38 10.39 15.87
CA LEU A 199 16.94 9.56 16.93
C LEU A 199 18.47 9.53 16.85
N VAL A 200 19.04 9.28 15.67
CA VAL A 200 20.50 9.30 15.47
C VAL A 200 21.09 10.65 15.88
N ASN A 201 20.50 11.76 15.42
CA ASN A 201 20.98 13.10 15.76
C ASN A 201 20.89 13.39 17.26
N ALA A 202 19.83 12.94 17.93
CA ALA A 202 19.70 13.10 19.37
C ALA A 202 20.77 12.31 20.13
N THR A 203 21.08 11.08 19.68
CA THR A 203 22.14 10.26 20.29
C THR A 203 23.54 10.82 20.02
N THR A 204 23.80 11.42 18.86
CA THR A 204 25.10 12.06 18.57
C THR A 204 25.35 13.34 19.36
N ILE A 205 24.30 13.99 19.89
CA ILE A 205 24.42 15.18 20.74
C ILE A 205 24.67 14.79 22.22
N LEU A 206 24.32 13.56 22.61
CA LEU A 206 24.44 13.07 23.99
C LEU A 206 25.74 12.30 24.28
N ASN A 207 26.58 12.09 23.25
CA ASN A 207 27.89 11.45 23.32
C ASN A 207 28.99 12.45 22.99
#